data_AF-A0A5C9CC64-F1
#
_entry.id   AF-A0A5C9CC64-F1
#
_cell.length_a   1.000
_cell.length_b   1.000
_cell.length_c   1.000
_cell.angle_alpha   90.00
_cell.angle_beta   90.00
_cell.angle_gamma   90.00
#
_symmetry.space_group_name_H-M   'P 1'
#
loop_
_entity.id
_entity.type
_entity.pdbx_description
1 polymer ?
#
loop_
_entity_poly.entity_id
_entity_poly.type
_entity_poly.pdbx_seq_one_letter_code
_entity_poly.pdbx_strand_id
1 'polypeptide(L)'
;MERLWNSLSVPALPTLQPQEIPLDDPASCEMFTPSAEKPFVATPAAIEMYSRETILACLAILQDSAVANAGLDYLQVFDDPTKSEKLWFIEDGPGGAITALLPSDY
;
A
#
# COMPACT_ATOMS: atom_id res chain seq x y z
N MET A 1 3.42 -11.06 43.77
CA MET A 1 4.43 -10.73 42.75
C MET A 1 3.90 -11.20 41.41
N GLU A 2 3.08 -10.37 40.78
CA GLU A 2 2.51 -10.67 39.45
C GLU A 2 3.35 -9.93 38.41
N ARG A 3 3.86 -10.69 37.43
CA ARG A 3 4.75 -10.18 36.39
C ARG A 3 3.93 -9.35 35.40
N LEU A 4 4.25 -8.06 35.32
CA LEU A 4 3.83 -7.14 34.26
C LEU A 4 4.52 -7.55 32.96
N TRP A 5 3.82 -8.30 32.10
CA TRP A 5 4.21 -8.44 30.71
C TRP A 5 3.60 -7.24 29.98
N ASN A 6 4.42 -6.22 29.73
CA ASN A 6 4.11 -5.22 28.73
C ASN A 6 3.80 -5.97 27.43
N SER A 7 2.54 -5.99 27.02
CA SER A 7 2.15 -6.38 25.68
C SER A 7 2.75 -5.33 24.75
N LEU A 8 3.90 -5.62 24.17
CA LEU A 8 4.38 -4.90 23.00
C LEU A 8 3.40 -5.24 21.88
N SER A 9 2.35 -4.44 21.78
CA SER A 9 1.43 -4.43 20.65
C SER A 9 2.26 -4.32 19.38
N VAL A 10 2.23 -5.36 18.54
CA VAL A 10 2.66 -5.21 17.14
C VAL A 10 1.81 -4.08 16.56
N PRO A 11 2.40 -3.01 15.99
CA PRO A 11 1.61 -1.97 15.36
C PRO A 11 0.67 -2.61 14.34
N ALA A 12 -0.62 -2.32 14.43
CA ALA A 12 -1.56 -2.81 13.44
C ALA A 12 -1.16 -2.25 12.07
N LEU A 13 -1.24 -3.07 11.02
CA LEU A 13 -1.01 -2.59 9.67
C LEU A 13 -2.12 -1.61 9.27
N PRO A 14 -1.82 -0.62 8.42
CA PRO A 14 -2.82 0.21 7.76
C PRO A 14 -3.89 -0.65 7.06
N THR A 15 -5.11 -0.16 7.00
CA THR A 15 -6.25 -0.88 6.41
C THR A 15 -6.47 -0.46 4.96
N LEU A 16 -6.43 -1.41 4.03
CA LEU A 16 -6.78 -1.18 2.62
C LEU A 16 -8.24 -0.71 2.52
N GLN A 17 -8.44 0.43 1.88
CA GLN A 17 -9.77 0.99 1.60
C GLN A 17 -10.38 0.37 0.34
N PRO A 18 -11.70 0.42 0.17
CA PRO A 18 -12.31 0.15 -1.14
C PRO A 18 -11.69 1.06 -2.21
N GLN A 19 -11.33 0.47 -3.35
CA GLN A 19 -10.82 1.21 -4.50
C GLN A 19 -11.90 2.10 -5.15
N GLU A 20 -11.51 3.04 -6.02
CA GLU A 20 -12.43 4.03 -6.59
C GLU A 20 -13.44 3.43 -7.56
N ILE A 21 -13.01 2.46 -8.37
CA ILE A 21 -13.83 1.80 -9.40
C ILE A 21 -14.23 0.37 -9.02
N PRO A 22 -15.30 -0.21 -9.61
CA PRO A 22 -15.65 -1.61 -9.36
C PRO A 22 -14.53 -2.60 -9.68
N LEU A 23 -14.45 -3.71 -8.93
CA LEU A 23 -13.44 -4.76 -9.13
C LEU A 23 -13.61 -5.49 -10.48
N ASP A 24 -14.81 -5.48 -11.05
CA ASP A 24 -15.11 -6.04 -12.37
C ASP A 24 -15.00 -5.01 -13.51
N ASP A 25 -14.61 -3.77 -13.21
CA ASP A 25 -14.31 -2.77 -14.22
C ASP A 25 -13.05 -3.18 -15.02
N PRO A 26 -13.05 -3.09 -16.36
CA PRO A 26 -11.87 -3.41 -17.17
C PRO A 26 -10.60 -2.63 -16.82
N ALA A 27 -10.72 -1.45 -16.18
CA ALA A 27 -9.58 -0.68 -15.70
C ALA A 27 -9.00 -1.20 -14.38
N SER A 28 -9.68 -2.11 -13.68
CA SER A 28 -9.13 -2.84 -12.53
C SER A 28 -8.18 -3.96 -13.00
N CYS A 29 -7.05 -3.59 -13.60
CA CYS A 29 -6.12 -4.52 -14.24
C CYS A 29 -4.70 -4.53 -13.64
N GLU A 30 -4.42 -3.68 -12.65
CA GLU A 30 -3.08 -3.53 -12.07
C GLU A 30 -2.78 -4.64 -11.04
N MET A 31 -1.52 -5.08 -10.99
CA MET A 31 -1.11 -6.30 -10.26
C MET A 31 -0.13 -6.03 -9.11
N PHE A 32 0.34 -4.79 -8.99
CA PHE A 32 1.32 -4.30 -8.03
C PHE A 32 2.56 -5.19 -7.93
N THR A 33 3.04 -5.69 -9.08
CA THR A 33 4.16 -6.63 -9.16
C THR A 33 5.43 -5.92 -9.64
N PRO A 34 6.42 -5.69 -8.75
CA PRO A 34 7.66 -5.02 -9.13
C PRO A 34 8.50 -5.86 -10.10
N SER A 35 9.11 -5.21 -11.09
CA SER A 35 10.09 -5.80 -12.00
C SER A 35 11.26 -4.83 -12.27
N ALA A 36 12.21 -5.23 -13.11
CA ALA A 36 13.27 -4.33 -13.55
C ALA A 36 12.74 -3.15 -14.38
N GLU A 37 11.66 -3.38 -15.14
CA GLU A 37 10.99 -2.40 -16.01
C GLU A 37 9.92 -1.59 -15.28
N LYS A 38 9.40 -2.12 -14.16
CA LYS A 38 8.42 -1.46 -13.28
C LYS A 38 8.91 -1.53 -11.83
N PRO A 39 9.88 -0.69 -11.42
CA PRO A 39 10.46 -0.77 -10.09
C PRO A 39 9.44 -0.35 -9.02
N PHE A 40 9.62 -0.87 -7.81
CA PHE A 40 8.91 -0.37 -6.63
C PHE A 40 9.74 0.69 -5.92
N VAL A 41 9.16 1.88 -5.74
CA VAL A 41 9.78 3.01 -5.06
C VAL A 41 8.84 3.58 -4.01
N ALA A 42 9.40 4.25 -3.01
CA ALA A 42 8.63 4.97 -2.01
C ALA A 42 9.24 6.35 -1.77
N THR A 43 8.40 7.36 -1.58
CA THR A 43 8.88 8.71 -1.27
C THR A 43 9.53 8.73 0.12
N PRO A 44 10.50 9.63 0.38
CA PRO A 44 11.09 9.77 1.71
C PRO A 44 10.05 10.05 2.80
N ALA A 45 9.04 10.87 2.50
CA ALA A 45 7.99 11.23 3.45
C ALA A 45 7.09 10.03 3.80
N ALA A 46 6.71 9.21 2.81
CA ALA A 46 5.98 7.97 3.07
C ALA A 46 6.80 7.00 3.94
N ILE A 47 8.10 6.84 3.66
CA ILE A 47 9.00 6.01 4.46
C ILE A 47 9.09 6.52 5.90
N GLU A 48 9.20 7.83 6.11
CA GLU A 48 9.24 8.43 7.44
C GLU A 48 7.95 8.20 8.23
N MET A 49 6.79 8.37 7.57
CA MET A 49 5.49 8.25 8.23
C MET A 49 5.10 6.78 8.52
N TYR A 50 5.34 5.87 7.58
CA TYR A 50 4.84 4.49 7.65
C TYR A 50 5.92 3.44 7.94
N SER A 51 7.21 3.75 7.79
CA SER A 51 8.31 2.78 7.78
C SER A 51 8.37 1.91 6.52
N ARG A 52 9.56 1.40 6.21
CA ARG A 52 9.79 0.53 5.05
C ARG A 52 9.06 -0.80 5.20
N GLU A 53 9.04 -1.35 6.41
CA GLU A 53 8.45 -2.64 6.74
C GLU A 53 6.94 -2.61 6.52
N THR A 54 6.26 -1.56 6.98
CA THR A 54 4.82 -1.38 6.78
C THR A 54 4.48 -1.22 5.31
N ILE A 55 5.27 -0.40 4.58
CA ILE A 55 5.08 -0.18 3.14
C ILE A 55 5.21 -1.51 2.37
N LEU A 56 6.23 -2.33 2.68
CA LEU A 56 6.39 -3.65 2.06
C LEU A 56 5.25 -4.60 2.41
N ALA A 57 4.75 -4.57 3.65
CA ALA A 57 3.60 -5.37 4.05
C ALA A 57 2.32 -4.95 3.31
N CYS A 58 2.10 -3.65 3.11
CA CYS A 58 0.97 -3.14 2.33
C CYS A 58 1.08 -3.56 0.86
N LEU A 59 2.28 -3.52 0.26
CA LEU A 59 2.50 -4.02 -1.11
C LEU A 59 2.12 -5.51 -1.25
N ALA A 60 2.49 -6.35 -0.28
CA ALA A 60 2.11 -7.76 -0.29
C ALA A 60 0.58 -7.94 -0.24
N ILE A 61 -0.12 -7.14 0.57
CA ILE A 61 -1.60 -7.14 0.63
C ILE A 61 -2.19 -6.77 -0.74
N LEU A 62 -1.63 -5.78 -1.44
CA LEU A 62 -2.10 -5.41 -2.78
C LEU A 62 -1.89 -6.53 -3.79
N GLN A 63 -0.75 -7.21 -3.75
CA GLN A 63 -0.47 -8.34 -4.63
C GLN A 63 -1.46 -9.49 -4.41
N ASP A 64 -1.72 -9.85 -3.16
CA ASP A 64 -2.70 -10.90 -2.82
C ASP A 64 -4.11 -10.50 -3.26
N SER A 65 -4.49 -9.23 -3.05
CA SER A 65 -5.79 -8.70 -3.47
C SER A 65 -5.95 -8.66 -4.99
N ALA A 66 -4.91 -8.24 -5.73
CA ALA A 66 -4.93 -8.22 -7.18
C ALA A 66 -5.04 -9.64 -7.76
N VAL A 67 -4.33 -10.61 -7.19
CA VAL A 67 -4.49 -12.03 -7.57
C VAL A 67 -5.92 -12.53 -7.33
N ALA A 68 -6.52 -12.17 -6.19
CA ALA A 68 -7.87 -12.61 -5.83
C ALA A 68 -8.95 -12.01 -6.75
N ASN A 69 -8.73 -10.80 -7.28
CA ASN A 69 -9.72 -10.06 -8.05
C ASN A 69 -9.38 -9.98 -9.56
N ALA A 70 -8.30 -10.61 -10.01
CA ALA A 70 -7.78 -10.53 -11.37
C ALA A 70 -7.38 -9.11 -11.81
N GLY A 71 -6.90 -8.31 -10.85
CA GLY A 71 -6.47 -6.93 -11.02
C GLY A 71 -7.11 -5.99 -10.01
N LEU A 72 -6.56 -4.79 -9.90
CA LEU A 72 -7.05 -3.68 -9.10
C LEU A 72 -6.98 -2.38 -9.90
N ASP A 73 -7.66 -1.36 -9.40
CA ASP A 73 -7.50 0.03 -9.85
C ASP A 73 -6.05 0.49 -9.63
N TYR A 74 -5.58 1.41 -10.47
CA TYR A 74 -4.19 1.87 -10.48
C TYR A 74 -3.79 2.62 -9.19
N LEU A 75 -4.76 3.26 -8.53
CA LEU A 75 -4.59 3.93 -7.24
C LEU A 75 -5.22 3.09 -6.12
N GLN A 76 -4.39 2.70 -5.14
CA GLN A 76 -4.83 1.99 -3.94
C GLN A 76 -4.48 2.80 -2.70
N VAL A 77 -5.37 2.77 -1.71
CA VAL A 77 -5.29 3.65 -0.54
C VAL A 77 -5.35 2.83 0.75
N PHE A 78 -4.36 3.02 1.60
CA PHE A 78 -4.34 2.49 2.96
C PHE A 78 -4.59 3.60 3.98
N ASP A 79 -5.44 3.30 4.97
CA ASP A 79 -5.77 4.21 6.07
C ASP A 79 -5.23 3.69 7.39
N ASP A 80 -4.57 4.56 8.14
CA ASP A 80 -4.15 4.32 9.52
C ASP A 80 -4.64 5.51 10.35
N PRO A 81 -5.59 5.32 11.28
CA PRO A 81 -6.18 6.41 12.06
C PRO A 81 -5.17 7.11 12.99
N THR A 82 -3.97 6.55 13.16
CA THR A 82 -2.88 7.14 13.94
C THR A 82 -1.97 8.07 13.12
N LYS A 83 -2.15 8.12 11.80
CA LYS A 83 -1.36 8.93 10.87
C LYS A 83 -2.15 10.14 10.39
N SER A 84 -1.43 11.20 10.06
CA SER A 84 -2.06 12.43 9.55
C SER A 84 -2.51 12.32 8.11
N GLU A 85 -1.92 11.39 7.35
CA GLU A 85 -2.20 11.20 5.93
C GLU A 85 -2.29 9.72 5.60
N LYS A 86 -3.08 9.41 4.58
CA LYS A 86 -3.22 8.05 4.04
C LYS A 86 -1.96 7.67 3.26
N LEU A 87 -1.70 6.37 3.15
CA LEU A 87 -0.64 5.84 2.30
C LEU A 87 -1.23 5.48 0.94
N TRP A 88 -0.76 6.11 -0.13
CA TRP A 88 -1.16 5.81 -1.49
C TRP A 88 -0.16 4.87 -2.15
N PHE A 89 -0.66 3.97 -2.97
CA PHE A 89 0.11 3.18 -3.93
C PHE A 89 -0.45 3.48 -5.32
N ILE A 90 0.42 3.90 -6.23
CA ILE A 90 0.09 4.14 -7.64
C ILE A 90 0.91 3.17 -8.47
N GLU A 91 0.25 2.35 -9.28
CA GLU A 91 0.91 1.60 -10.36
C GLU A 91 0.79 2.38 -11.66
N ASP A 92 1.89 3.00 -12.09
CA ASP A 92 1.93 3.70 -13.37
C ASP A 92 1.82 2.71 -14.53
N GLY A 93 1.35 3.23 -15.68
CA GLY A 93 1.31 2.51 -16.93
C GLY A 93 2.70 2.10 -17.47
N PRO A 94 2.77 1.60 -18.72
CA PRO A 94 3.98 1.05 -19.28
C PRO A 94 5.22 1.97 -19.16
N GLY A 95 6.29 1.46 -18.56
CA GLY A 95 7.54 2.18 -18.35
C GLY A 95 7.59 3.08 -17.12
N GLY A 96 6.52 3.10 -16.30
CA GLY A 96 6.50 3.80 -15.02
C GLY A 96 6.94 2.93 -13.83
N ALA A 97 6.54 3.32 -12.63
CA ALA A 97 6.89 2.63 -11.39
C ALA A 97 5.64 2.23 -10.59
N ILE A 98 5.83 1.35 -9.60
CA ILE A 98 4.90 1.25 -8.48
C ILE A 98 5.42 2.20 -7.41
N THR A 99 4.64 3.20 -7.05
CA THR A 99 5.07 4.26 -6.15
C THR A 99 4.22 4.27 -4.89
N ALA A 100 4.85 4.11 -3.72
CA ALA A 100 4.23 4.40 -2.44
C ALA A 100 4.52 5.86 -2.03
N LEU A 101 3.49 6.65 -1.79
CA LEU A 101 3.60 8.09 -1.52
C LEU A 101 2.52 8.60 -0.57
N LEU A 102 2.74 9.79 0.00
CA LEU A 102 1.68 10.55 0.67
C LEU A 102 0.91 11.38 -0.37
N PRO A 103 -0.37 11.71 -0.14
CA PRO A 103 -1.14 12.60 -1.00
C PRO A 103 -0.46 13.96 -1.23
N SER A 104 0.26 14.47 -0.23
CA SER A 104 1.01 15.73 -0.33
C SER A 104 2.22 15.68 -1.28
N ASP A 105 2.69 14.48 -1.65
CA ASP A 105 3.83 14.29 -2.56
C ASP A 105 3.41 14.25 -4.05
N TYR A 106 2.11 14.22 -4.33
CA TYR A 106 1.51 14.15 -5.68
C TYR A 106 1.10 15.55 -6.17
#